data_AF-H1PM03-F1
#
_entry.id   AF-H1PM03-F1
#
_cell.length_a   1.000
_cell.length_b   1.000
_cell.length_c   1.000
_cell.angle_alpha   90.00
_cell.angle_beta   90.00
_cell.angle_gamma   90.00
#
_symmetry.space_group_name_H-M   'P 1'
#
loop_
_entity.id
_entity.type
_entity.pdbx_description
1 polymer ?
#
loop_
_entity_poly.entity_id
_entity_poly.type
_entity_poly.pdbx_seq_one_letter_code
_entity_poly.pdbx_strand_id
1 'polypeptide(L)'
;MANTDDKAKKQGRLKGFIGKTKEGVIKHIDVNDDGAFDKKDVSDIVGKVIDGTKSKVDGIKANMEKRKDNSDLKCLNPIFSSDLKEIKRNLPRLICITEKDKKHQESRICDGSIGHIEVVDGLKVLNIYREQIGLFNINFFPRKNSELYYVDPSDYKCYIDLDIYFEQLKQARVCELEKIAYDLGAKHFKVTYKEENTESSKKDVSEKLNAKLPKIVNAKADVDVKSSSDKFKSLEIAAESTFIGHEPIRPNLKYLQHEPDILNLIELRMGDKPITHKKMEIRLIESSGIKMSDAVKIDAAIKRIKVNSNTKISSEVKRESMKSFVYEIEF
;
A
#
# COMPACT_ATOMS: atom_id res chain seq x y z
N MET A 1 -82.20 -11.39 -12.15
CA MET A 1 -82.03 -11.08 -13.59
C MET A 1 -80.53 -10.95 -13.81
N ALA A 2 -79.90 -12.05 -14.22
CA ALA A 2 -79.44 -12.33 -15.60
C ALA A 2 -78.09 -11.63 -15.87
N ASN A 3 -76.97 -12.36 -15.81
CA ASN A 3 -76.24 -12.96 -16.94
C ASN A 3 -75.61 -11.88 -17.85
N THR A 4 -74.32 -11.88 -18.20
CA THR A 4 -73.56 -12.97 -18.86
C THR A 4 -72.06 -12.66 -18.86
N ASP A 5 -71.25 -13.71 -18.60
CA ASP A 5 -70.11 -14.20 -19.39
C ASP A 5 -68.96 -13.30 -19.90
N ASP A 6 -67.79 -13.64 -19.35
CA ASP A 6 -66.67 -14.34 -20.04
C ASP A 6 -65.62 -13.50 -20.79
N LYS A 7 -64.42 -13.37 -20.17
CA LYS A 7 -63.23 -14.12 -20.63
C LYS A 7 -61.96 -13.87 -19.79
N ALA A 8 -61.26 -14.98 -19.57
CA ALA A 8 -59.81 -15.13 -19.32
C ALA A 8 -59.26 -15.02 -17.87
N LYS A 9 -59.54 -16.10 -17.12
CA LYS A 9 -58.61 -16.89 -16.28
C LYS A 9 -57.11 -16.53 -16.37
N LYS A 10 -56.45 -16.32 -15.21
CA LYS A 10 -55.71 -17.39 -14.50
C LYS A 10 -55.25 -16.98 -13.09
N GLN A 11 -55.91 -17.62 -12.12
CA GLN A 11 -55.39 -18.22 -10.87
C GLN A 11 -54.67 -17.32 -9.86
N GLY A 12 -55.05 -17.28 -8.58
CA GLY A 12 -55.83 -18.26 -7.83
C GLY A 12 -55.05 -18.72 -6.59
N ARG A 13 -55.18 -17.93 -5.53
CA ARG A 13 -54.92 -18.24 -4.12
C ARG A 13 -55.64 -19.54 -3.73
N LEU A 14 -54.98 -20.51 -3.06
CA LEU A 14 -55.37 -20.99 -1.72
C LEU A 14 -54.47 -22.12 -1.17
N LYS A 15 -54.46 -22.13 0.16
CA LYS A 15 -53.92 -23.12 1.11
C LYS A 15 -54.22 -24.59 0.75
N GLY A 16 -53.25 -25.43 1.12
CA GLY A 16 -53.48 -26.66 1.88
C GLY A 16 -53.81 -27.91 1.09
N PHE A 17 -52.79 -28.74 0.80
CA PHE A 17 -52.94 -30.20 0.74
C PHE A 17 -51.61 -30.86 1.11
N ILE A 18 -51.67 -31.74 2.12
CA ILE A 18 -50.62 -32.69 2.47
C ILE A 18 -50.49 -33.68 1.30
N GLY A 19 -49.33 -33.69 0.67
CA GLY A 19 -48.95 -34.64 -0.37
C GLY A 19 -47.47 -35.00 -0.20
N LYS A 20 -47.20 -36.26 0.10
CA LYS A 20 -45.86 -36.81 0.28
C LYS A 20 -45.00 -36.64 -0.99
N THR A 21 -43.68 -36.64 -0.77
CA THR A 21 -42.58 -37.02 -1.68
C THR A 21 -42.30 -36.12 -2.90
N LYS A 22 -41.23 -35.30 -2.82
CA LYS A 22 -39.88 -35.56 -3.38
C LYS A 22 -39.04 -34.26 -3.33
N GLU A 23 -37.81 -34.42 -2.83
CA GLU A 23 -36.59 -33.62 -3.12
C GLU A 23 -36.67 -32.09 -3.06
N GLY A 24 -36.18 -31.56 -1.93
CA GLY A 24 -35.75 -30.16 -1.79
C GLY A 24 -34.60 -30.10 -0.78
N VAL A 25 -33.38 -30.40 -1.25
CA VAL A 25 -32.15 -30.33 -0.46
C VAL A 25 -31.74 -28.86 -0.31
N ILE A 26 -32.19 -28.22 0.76
CA ILE A 26 -31.45 -27.15 1.45
C ILE A 26 -31.60 -27.45 2.94
N LYS A 27 -30.60 -28.10 3.52
CA LYS A 27 -30.48 -28.20 4.98
C LYS A 27 -29.27 -27.39 5.41
N HIS A 28 -29.59 -26.38 6.23
CA HIS A 28 -28.69 -25.53 6.98
C HIS A 28 -27.56 -26.34 7.64
N ILE A 29 -26.37 -25.75 7.59
CA ILE A 29 -25.14 -26.23 8.22
C ILE A 29 -25.12 -25.64 9.62
N ASP A 30 -25.78 -26.36 10.51
CA ASP A 30 -25.69 -26.26 11.96
C ASP A 30 -26.59 -27.38 12.49
N VAL A 31 -26.02 -28.43 13.10
CA VAL A 31 -26.86 -29.57 13.56
C VAL A 31 -27.50 -29.25 14.90
N ASN A 32 -26.89 -28.35 15.68
CA ASN A 32 -27.35 -27.94 17.01
C ASN A 32 -27.88 -26.48 17.07
N ASP A 33 -27.78 -25.72 15.98
CA ASP A 33 -28.21 -24.32 15.80
C ASP A 33 -27.46 -23.31 16.70
N ASP A 34 -26.17 -23.53 16.98
CA ASP A 34 -25.31 -22.67 17.82
C ASP A 34 -24.49 -21.60 17.07
N GLY A 35 -24.51 -21.60 15.74
CA GLY A 35 -23.84 -20.64 14.87
C GLY A 35 -22.37 -20.95 14.56
N ALA A 36 -21.81 -22.09 15.02
CA ALA A 36 -20.42 -22.46 14.78
C ALA A 36 -20.22 -23.98 14.57
N PHE A 37 -19.53 -24.37 13.49
CA PHE A 37 -19.24 -25.80 13.26
C PHE A 37 -18.12 -26.30 14.18
N ASP A 38 -18.49 -27.04 15.24
CA ASP A 38 -17.59 -27.50 16.28
C ASP A 38 -17.56 -29.04 16.46
N LYS A 39 -16.81 -29.54 17.45
CA LYS A 39 -16.68 -30.98 17.75
C LYS A 39 -17.99 -31.61 18.27
N LYS A 40 -18.96 -30.82 18.71
CA LYS A 40 -20.25 -31.32 19.20
C LYS A 40 -21.19 -31.64 18.04
N ASP A 41 -21.18 -30.86 16.97
CA ASP A 41 -21.87 -31.22 15.71
C ASP A 41 -21.39 -32.58 15.17
N VAL A 42 -20.09 -32.86 15.31
CA VAL A 42 -19.49 -34.14 14.93
C VAL A 42 -19.99 -35.29 15.80
N SER A 43 -20.26 -35.04 17.08
CA SER A 43 -20.69 -36.05 18.05
C SER A 43 -22.15 -36.48 17.82
N ASP A 44 -23.04 -35.55 17.46
CA ASP A 44 -24.44 -35.83 17.16
C ASP A 44 -24.65 -36.59 15.84
N ILE A 45 -23.71 -36.44 14.90
CA ILE A 45 -23.70 -37.23 13.66
C ILE A 45 -23.21 -38.66 13.94
N VAL A 46 -22.17 -38.83 14.76
CA VAL A 46 -21.63 -40.15 15.13
C VAL A 46 -22.64 -40.96 15.96
N GLY A 47 -23.45 -40.32 16.80
CA GLY A 47 -24.53 -40.98 17.55
C GLY A 47 -25.61 -41.66 16.69
N LYS A 48 -25.74 -41.28 15.41
CA LYS A 48 -26.71 -41.87 14.46
C LYS A 48 -26.13 -42.97 13.56
N VAL A 49 -24.86 -43.36 13.76
CA VAL A 49 -24.07 -44.24 12.86
C VAL A 49 -24.08 -45.72 13.27
N ILE A 50 -25.07 -46.20 14.03
CA ILE A 50 -25.08 -47.63 14.38
C ILE A 50 -25.41 -48.53 13.17
N ASP A 51 -26.04 -48.03 12.10
CA ASP A 51 -26.30 -48.83 10.89
C ASP A 51 -26.14 -48.02 9.58
N GLY A 52 -25.08 -48.28 8.79
CA GLY A 52 -24.96 -47.62 7.48
C GLY A 52 -23.73 -47.96 6.62
N THR A 53 -23.94 -48.86 5.66
CA THR A 53 -23.19 -49.16 4.42
C THR A 53 -22.05 -48.21 3.99
N LYS A 54 -20.86 -48.77 3.66
CA LYS A 54 -19.62 -48.12 3.19
C LYS A 54 -19.80 -46.93 2.24
N SER A 55 -20.72 -47.00 1.27
CA SER A 55 -20.90 -45.92 0.27
C SER A 55 -21.41 -44.60 0.86
N LYS A 56 -22.15 -44.63 1.98
CA LYS A 56 -22.55 -43.42 2.70
C LYS A 56 -21.36 -42.78 3.44
N VAL A 57 -20.47 -43.60 3.99
CA VAL A 57 -19.24 -43.14 4.67
C VAL A 57 -18.28 -42.48 3.68
N ASP A 58 -18.09 -43.09 2.51
CA ASP A 58 -17.23 -42.55 1.44
C ASP A 58 -17.77 -41.22 0.88
N GLY A 59 -19.10 -41.11 0.70
CA GLY A 59 -19.75 -39.87 0.27
C GLY A 59 -19.63 -38.73 1.28
N ILE A 60 -19.71 -39.03 2.59
CA ILE A 60 -19.50 -38.05 3.65
C ILE A 60 -18.05 -37.59 3.69
N LYS A 61 -17.08 -38.52 3.57
CA LYS A 61 -15.65 -38.21 3.52
C LYS A 61 -15.30 -37.31 2.32
N ALA A 62 -15.80 -37.63 1.13
CA ALA A 62 -15.58 -36.82 -0.06
C ALA A 62 -16.17 -35.40 0.06
N ASN A 63 -17.33 -35.26 0.71
CA ASN A 63 -17.92 -33.95 0.98
C ASN A 63 -17.13 -33.14 2.01
N MET A 64 -16.61 -33.77 3.06
CA MET A 64 -15.72 -33.11 4.03
C MET A 64 -14.43 -32.63 3.37
N GLU A 65 -13.83 -33.47 2.52
CA GLU A 65 -12.63 -33.11 1.75
C GLU A 65 -12.86 -31.92 0.82
N LYS A 66 -13.94 -31.92 0.03
CA LYS A 66 -14.29 -30.78 -0.84
C LYS A 66 -14.52 -29.48 -0.05
N ARG A 67 -15.11 -29.57 1.15
CA ARG A 67 -15.31 -28.40 2.03
C ARG A 67 -13.99 -27.88 2.58
N LYS A 68 -13.09 -28.79 2.98
CA LYS A 68 -11.74 -28.42 3.40
C LYS A 68 -10.98 -27.74 2.26
N ASP A 69 -10.99 -28.31 1.06
CA ASP A 69 -10.32 -27.72 -0.11
C ASP A 69 -10.84 -26.32 -0.42
N ASN A 70 -12.16 -26.11 -0.37
CA ASN A 70 -12.75 -24.80 -0.62
C ASN A 70 -12.41 -23.78 0.48
N SER A 71 -12.30 -24.23 1.73
CA SER A 71 -11.85 -23.40 2.85
C SER A 71 -10.38 -23.04 2.71
N ASP A 72 -9.53 -24.03 2.43
CA ASP A 72 -8.10 -23.86 2.22
C ASP A 72 -7.84 -22.93 1.03
N LEU A 73 -8.60 -23.05 -0.07
CA LEU A 73 -8.43 -22.19 -1.24
C LEU A 73 -8.71 -20.72 -0.91
N LYS A 74 -9.73 -20.45 -0.10
CA LYS A 74 -10.04 -19.09 0.37
C LYS A 74 -9.02 -18.54 1.36
N CYS A 75 -8.48 -19.40 2.21
CA CYS A 75 -7.59 -19.01 3.30
C CYS A 75 -6.13 -18.86 2.84
N LEU A 76 -5.63 -19.81 2.05
CA LEU A 76 -4.27 -19.88 1.55
C LEU A 76 -4.09 -19.07 0.27
N ASN A 77 -5.16 -18.87 -0.51
CA ASN A 77 -5.20 -17.99 -1.67
C ASN A 77 -3.98 -18.15 -2.61
N PRO A 78 -3.70 -19.39 -3.08
CA PRO A 78 -2.54 -19.69 -3.90
C PRO A 78 -2.65 -19.03 -5.28
N ILE A 79 -1.49 -18.73 -5.86
CA ILE A 79 -1.34 -18.21 -7.21
C ILE A 79 -0.72 -19.28 -8.08
N PHE A 80 -1.23 -19.47 -9.29
CA PHE A 80 -0.67 -20.38 -10.28
C PHE A 80 -0.16 -19.63 -11.51
N SER A 81 0.63 -20.32 -12.32
CA SER A 81 1.13 -19.78 -13.59
C SER A 81 0.02 -19.32 -14.54
N SER A 82 -1.17 -19.91 -14.46
CA SER A 82 -2.36 -19.48 -15.21
C SER A 82 -2.80 -18.06 -14.86
N ASP A 83 -2.57 -17.62 -13.62
CA ASP A 83 -3.07 -16.36 -13.06
C ASP A 83 -2.14 -15.19 -13.36
N LEU A 84 -0.92 -15.47 -13.84
CA LEU A 84 0.12 -14.48 -14.12
C LEU A 84 -0.36 -13.35 -15.03
N LYS A 85 -1.21 -13.65 -16.02
CA LYS A 85 -1.72 -12.62 -16.94
C LYS A 85 -2.59 -11.59 -16.21
N GLU A 86 -3.40 -12.04 -15.26
CA GLU A 86 -4.27 -11.16 -14.48
C GLU A 86 -3.46 -10.40 -13.42
N ILE A 87 -2.58 -11.11 -12.71
CA ILE A 87 -1.74 -10.51 -11.67
C ILE A 87 -0.81 -9.44 -12.25
N LYS A 88 -0.21 -9.68 -13.43
CA LYS A 88 0.65 -8.69 -14.10
C LYS A 88 -0.10 -7.44 -14.55
N ARG A 89 -1.42 -7.50 -14.74
CA ARG A 89 -2.25 -6.32 -15.04
C ARG A 89 -2.50 -5.48 -13.79
N ASN A 90 -2.61 -6.13 -12.64
CA ASN A 90 -2.97 -5.52 -11.36
C ASN A 90 -2.01 -5.97 -10.25
N LEU A 91 -0.72 -5.63 -10.40
CA LEU A 91 0.29 -6.01 -9.41
C LEU A 91 0.03 -5.30 -8.07
N PRO A 92 0.01 -6.03 -6.94
CA PRO A 92 -0.03 -5.41 -5.62
C PRO A 92 1.18 -4.53 -5.36
N ARG A 93 0.98 -3.43 -4.63
CA ARG A 93 2.04 -2.44 -4.34
C ARG A 93 3.12 -2.98 -3.41
N LEU A 94 2.78 -3.95 -2.57
CA LEU A 94 3.69 -4.61 -1.63
C LEU A 94 3.93 -6.06 -2.10
N ILE A 95 5.19 -6.38 -2.34
CA ILE A 95 5.65 -7.73 -2.72
C ILE A 95 6.54 -8.26 -1.60
N CYS A 96 6.31 -9.53 -1.25
CA CYS A 96 7.19 -10.30 -0.40
C CYS A 96 7.83 -11.42 -1.22
N ILE A 97 9.15 -11.55 -1.16
CA ILE A 97 9.87 -12.74 -1.64
C ILE A 97 10.04 -13.66 -0.45
N THR A 98 9.54 -14.90 -0.56
CA THR A 98 9.47 -15.82 0.57
C THR A 98 9.72 -17.27 0.14
N GLU A 99 9.93 -18.14 1.11
CA GLU A 99 9.88 -19.58 0.92
C GLU A 99 8.44 -20.08 1.11
N LYS A 100 8.12 -21.25 0.55
CA LYS A 100 6.81 -21.85 0.78
C LYS A 100 6.67 -22.26 2.24
N ASP A 101 5.72 -21.69 2.98
CA ASP A 101 5.52 -22.07 4.39
C ASP A 101 4.88 -23.46 4.55
N LYS A 102 4.92 -24.01 5.77
CA LYS A 102 4.40 -25.34 6.09
C LYS A 102 2.92 -25.52 5.72
N LYS A 103 2.07 -24.50 5.91
CA LYS A 103 0.63 -24.61 5.62
C LYS A 103 0.37 -24.74 4.12
N HIS A 104 1.13 -24.01 3.32
CA HIS A 104 1.07 -24.09 1.86
C HIS A 104 1.77 -25.34 1.31
N GLN A 105 2.79 -25.87 1.98
CA GLN A 105 3.44 -27.13 1.60
C GLN A 105 2.55 -28.34 1.83
N GLU A 106 1.82 -28.39 2.96
CA GLU A 106 1.00 -29.54 3.34
C GLU A 106 -0.39 -29.59 2.66
N SER A 107 -0.79 -28.50 2.00
CA SER A 107 -2.11 -28.42 1.35
C SER A 107 -2.03 -28.76 -0.14
N ARG A 108 -2.73 -29.82 -0.54
CA ARG A 108 -2.82 -30.29 -1.93
C ARG A 108 -3.33 -29.22 -2.91
N ILE A 109 -4.14 -28.28 -2.43
CA ILE A 109 -4.67 -27.19 -3.26
C ILE A 109 -3.59 -26.14 -3.61
N CYS A 110 -2.43 -26.17 -2.97
CA CYS A 110 -1.30 -25.30 -3.24
C CYS A 110 -0.23 -26.01 -4.08
N ASP A 111 -0.48 -27.23 -4.56
CA ASP A 111 0.46 -27.96 -5.40
C ASP A 111 0.67 -27.25 -6.74
N GLY A 112 1.93 -26.95 -7.06
CA GLY A 112 2.28 -26.17 -8.27
C GLY A 112 2.00 -24.67 -8.18
N SER A 113 1.60 -24.14 -7.01
CA SER A 113 1.49 -22.70 -6.81
C SER A 113 2.87 -22.02 -6.88
N ILE A 114 2.88 -20.80 -7.43
CA ILE A 114 4.07 -19.97 -7.63
C ILE A 114 4.16 -18.83 -6.60
N GLY A 115 3.19 -18.76 -5.70
CA GLY A 115 3.04 -17.74 -4.68
C GLY A 115 1.65 -17.78 -4.06
N HIS A 116 1.31 -16.76 -3.28
CA HIS A 116 -0.03 -16.57 -2.72
C HIS A 116 -0.30 -15.07 -2.45
N ILE A 117 -1.58 -14.70 -2.32
CA ILE A 117 -1.98 -13.34 -1.91
C ILE A 117 -2.45 -13.36 -0.46
N GLU A 118 -1.79 -12.57 0.39
CA GLU A 118 -2.31 -12.26 1.72
C GLU A 118 -2.99 -10.89 1.73
N VAL A 119 -4.12 -10.77 2.43
CA VAL A 119 -4.86 -9.51 2.58
C VAL A 119 -4.85 -9.10 4.05
N VAL A 120 -4.27 -7.94 4.35
CA VAL A 120 -4.16 -7.40 5.69
C VAL A 120 -4.76 -5.99 5.71
N ASP A 121 -5.87 -5.82 6.43
CA ASP A 121 -6.60 -4.54 6.51
C ASP A 121 -6.89 -3.90 5.14
N GLY A 122 -7.22 -4.76 4.17
CA GLY A 122 -7.50 -4.39 2.78
C GLY A 122 -6.27 -4.16 1.89
N LEU A 123 -5.05 -4.20 2.45
CA LEU A 123 -3.80 -4.18 1.69
C LEU A 123 -3.49 -5.60 1.17
N LYS A 124 -3.32 -5.74 -0.14
CA LYS A 124 -2.87 -6.99 -0.76
C LYS A 124 -1.34 -7.07 -0.71
N VAL A 125 -0.82 -8.19 -0.24
CA VAL A 125 0.59 -8.55 -0.28
C VAL A 125 0.74 -9.71 -1.25
N LEU A 126 1.57 -9.52 -2.28
CA LEU A 126 1.93 -10.59 -3.20
C LEU A 126 3.14 -11.33 -2.66
N ASN A 127 2.93 -12.52 -2.12
CA ASN A 127 3.99 -13.40 -1.67
C ASN A 127 4.44 -14.28 -2.85
N ILE A 128 5.64 -14.04 -3.36
CA ILE A 128 6.25 -14.78 -4.47
C ILE A 128 7.24 -15.79 -3.90
N TYR A 129 7.15 -17.05 -4.33
CA TYR A 129 8.15 -18.03 -3.93
C TYR A 129 9.48 -17.77 -4.64
N ARG A 130 10.59 -17.85 -3.90
CA ARG A 130 11.92 -17.39 -4.34
C ARG A 130 12.35 -18.00 -5.68
N GLU A 131 12.08 -19.27 -5.88
CA GLU A 131 12.40 -20.01 -7.09
C GLU A 131 11.55 -19.59 -8.30
N GLN A 132 10.42 -18.90 -8.08
CA GLN A 132 9.45 -18.51 -9.10
C GLN A 132 9.53 -17.03 -9.49
N ILE A 133 10.42 -16.24 -8.89
CA ILE A 133 10.56 -14.79 -9.16
C ILE A 133 10.70 -14.50 -10.66
N GLY A 134 11.40 -15.36 -11.40
CA GLY A 134 11.63 -15.22 -12.84
C GLY A 134 10.35 -15.14 -13.68
N LEU A 135 9.23 -15.69 -13.20
CA LEU A 135 7.97 -15.74 -13.93
C LEU A 135 7.23 -14.40 -13.97
N PHE A 136 7.43 -13.54 -12.96
CA PHE A 136 6.64 -12.31 -12.78
C PHE A 136 7.09 -11.16 -13.68
N ASN A 137 8.33 -11.20 -14.21
CA ASN A 137 8.91 -10.14 -15.05
C ASN A 137 8.80 -8.73 -14.43
N ILE A 138 9.26 -8.63 -13.18
CA ILE A 138 9.28 -7.41 -12.36
C ILE A 138 10.74 -7.05 -12.06
N ASN A 139 11.03 -5.76 -12.03
CA ASN A 139 12.36 -5.25 -11.70
C ASN A 139 12.45 -4.98 -10.20
N PHE A 140 13.43 -5.60 -9.55
CA PHE A 140 13.72 -5.40 -8.13
C PHE A 140 15.01 -4.60 -7.98
N PHE A 141 14.95 -3.53 -7.20
CA PHE A 141 16.10 -2.68 -6.87
C PHE A 141 16.45 -2.80 -5.39
N PRO A 142 17.74 -2.95 -5.02
CA PRO A 142 18.91 -3.00 -5.89
C PRO A 142 19.13 -4.38 -6.54
N ARG A 143 18.73 -5.47 -5.87
CA ARG A 143 18.75 -6.88 -6.36
C ARG A 143 17.68 -7.71 -5.65
N LYS A 144 17.46 -8.95 -6.10
CA LYS A 144 16.45 -9.93 -5.60
C LYS A 144 16.81 -10.60 -4.26
N ASN A 145 17.49 -9.90 -3.37
CA ASN A 145 18.02 -10.49 -2.13
C ASN A 145 17.18 -10.14 -0.89
N SER A 146 16.37 -9.10 -0.97
CA SER A 146 15.55 -8.62 0.14
C SER A 146 14.23 -9.39 0.18
N GLU A 147 13.56 -9.35 1.32
CA GLU A 147 12.28 -10.05 1.50
C GLU A 147 11.11 -9.15 1.14
N LEU A 148 11.19 -7.83 1.36
CA LEU A 148 10.09 -6.90 1.13
C LEU A 148 10.44 -5.82 0.13
N TYR A 149 9.51 -5.58 -0.79
CA TYR A 149 9.62 -4.52 -1.77
C TYR A 149 8.33 -3.76 -1.93
N TYR A 150 8.46 -2.48 -2.20
CA TYR A 150 7.34 -1.60 -2.52
C TYR A 150 7.51 -0.97 -3.89
N VAL A 151 6.39 -0.81 -4.58
CA VAL A 151 6.37 -0.27 -5.94
C VAL A 151 6.96 1.14 -6.00
N ASP A 152 7.80 1.40 -7.00
CA ASP A 152 8.31 2.73 -7.33
C ASP A 152 7.14 3.63 -7.75
N PRO A 153 6.97 4.83 -7.16
CA PRO A 153 5.86 5.72 -7.48
C PRO A 153 5.89 6.20 -8.95
N SER A 154 7.04 6.13 -9.63
CA SER A 154 7.23 6.55 -11.01
C SER A 154 7.18 5.41 -12.02
N ASP A 155 7.29 4.15 -11.59
CA ASP A 155 7.22 2.97 -12.48
C ASP A 155 6.61 1.76 -11.75
N TYR A 156 5.39 1.40 -12.13
CA TYR A 156 4.62 0.32 -11.51
C TYR A 156 5.22 -1.09 -11.71
N LYS A 157 6.26 -1.25 -12.54
CA LYS A 157 7.00 -2.51 -12.71
C LYS A 157 8.34 -2.53 -11.98
N CYS A 158 8.73 -1.42 -11.37
CA CYS A 158 9.92 -1.32 -10.55
C CYS A 158 9.51 -1.38 -9.07
N TYR A 159 10.24 -2.19 -8.31
CA TYR A 159 10.00 -2.44 -6.91
C TYR A 159 11.29 -2.20 -6.15
N ILE A 160 11.25 -1.28 -5.20
CA ILE A 160 12.40 -0.86 -4.40
C ILE A 160 12.31 -1.60 -3.06
N ASP A 161 13.43 -2.14 -2.62
CA ASP A 161 13.55 -2.74 -1.29
C ASP A 161 13.04 -1.75 -0.23
N LEU A 162 12.09 -2.23 0.57
CA LEU A 162 11.35 -1.41 1.51
C LEU A 162 12.26 -0.75 2.56
N ASP A 163 13.35 -1.41 2.95
CA ASP A 163 14.28 -0.90 3.97
C ASP A 163 15.10 0.30 3.46
N ILE A 164 15.33 0.42 2.15
CA ILE A 164 16.05 1.55 1.55
C ILE A 164 15.13 2.51 0.78
N TYR A 165 13.83 2.26 0.80
CA TYR A 165 12.86 2.90 -0.09
C TYR A 165 12.92 4.43 -0.07
N PHE A 166 12.83 5.02 1.11
CA PHE A 166 12.83 6.48 1.26
C PHE A 166 14.17 7.11 0.89
N GLU A 167 15.28 6.45 1.23
CA GLU A 167 16.62 6.95 0.91
C GLU A 167 16.88 6.87 -0.60
N GLN A 168 16.47 5.79 -1.25
CA GLN A 168 16.59 5.64 -2.70
C GLN A 168 15.78 6.70 -3.45
N LEU A 169 14.56 7.02 -2.98
CA LEU A 169 13.75 8.08 -3.57
C LEU A 169 14.33 9.47 -3.32
N LYS A 170 14.91 9.72 -2.13
CA LYS A 170 15.68 10.94 -1.83
C LYS A 170 16.80 11.11 -2.85
N GLN A 171 17.64 10.09 -3.01
CA GLN A 171 18.77 10.12 -3.94
C GLN A 171 18.33 10.29 -5.40
N ALA A 172 17.31 9.54 -5.84
CA ALA A 172 16.82 9.61 -7.22
C ALA A 172 16.33 11.02 -7.59
N ARG A 173 15.64 11.71 -6.66
CA ARG A 173 15.20 13.09 -6.86
C ARG A 173 16.35 14.08 -6.88
N VAL A 174 17.35 13.91 -6.02
CA VAL A 174 18.56 14.75 -6.04
C VAL A 174 19.27 14.62 -7.38
N CYS A 175 19.44 13.39 -7.90
CA CYS A 175 20.01 13.16 -9.22
C CYS A 175 19.15 13.79 -10.34
N GLU A 176 17.83 13.75 -10.22
CA GLU A 176 16.94 14.41 -11.20
C GLU A 176 17.06 15.94 -11.14
N LEU A 177 17.19 16.54 -9.95
CA LEU A 177 17.43 17.98 -9.80
C LEU A 177 18.78 18.41 -10.38
N GLU A 178 19.83 17.62 -10.19
CA GLU A 178 21.13 17.84 -10.85
C GLU A 178 20.99 17.78 -12.38
N LYS A 179 20.27 16.77 -12.89
CA LYS A 179 20.03 16.62 -14.33
C LYS A 179 19.20 17.78 -14.90
N ILE A 180 18.19 18.25 -14.18
CA ILE A 180 17.41 19.44 -14.54
C ILE A 180 18.33 20.67 -14.59
N ALA A 181 19.23 20.84 -13.62
CA ALA A 181 20.15 21.98 -13.62
C ALA A 181 21.06 21.96 -14.85
N TYR A 182 21.65 20.79 -15.12
CA TYR A 182 22.46 20.58 -16.31
C TYR A 182 21.66 20.86 -17.58
N ASP A 183 20.52 20.20 -17.78
CA ASP A 183 19.72 20.33 -19.01
C ASP A 183 19.28 21.78 -19.24
N LEU A 184 18.90 22.52 -18.18
CA LEU A 184 18.55 23.95 -18.26
C LEU A 184 19.75 24.90 -18.45
N GLY A 185 20.96 24.37 -18.58
CA GLY A 185 22.17 25.12 -18.89
C GLY A 185 22.73 25.90 -17.70
N ALA A 186 22.51 25.42 -16.47
CA ALA A 186 23.04 26.08 -15.27
C ALA A 186 24.57 26.17 -15.30
N LYS A 187 25.13 27.19 -14.66
CA LYS A 187 26.55 27.27 -14.28
C LYS A 187 26.78 26.73 -12.87
N HIS A 188 25.81 26.86 -11.98
CA HIS A 188 25.91 26.33 -10.63
C HIS A 188 24.53 25.84 -10.17
N PHE A 189 24.54 24.78 -9.38
CA PHE A 189 23.36 24.40 -8.63
C PHE A 189 23.74 23.85 -7.25
N LYS A 190 22.77 23.90 -6.35
CA LYS A 190 22.86 23.36 -5.01
C LYS A 190 21.52 22.79 -4.58
N VAL A 191 21.55 21.58 -4.03
CA VAL A 191 20.42 20.94 -3.36
C VAL A 191 20.77 20.80 -1.89
N THR A 192 20.02 21.48 -1.03
CA THR A 192 20.15 21.36 0.43
C THR A 192 18.93 20.62 0.98
N TYR A 193 19.16 19.53 1.67
CA TYR A 193 18.14 18.77 2.36
C TYR A 193 17.91 19.33 3.76
N LYS A 194 16.63 19.51 4.11
CA LYS A 194 16.16 20.02 5.40
C LYS A 194 15.26 19.00 6.08
N GLU A 195 15.44 18.80 7.39
CA GLU A 195 14.50 18.09 8.27
C GLU A 195 14.09 19.02 9.41
N GLU A 196 12.79 19.22 9.60
CA GLU A 196 12.25 20.03 10.71
C GLU A 196 12.22 19.25 12.03
N ASN A 197 12.23 19.96 13.17
CA ASN A 197 12.07 19.35 14.48
C ASN A 197 10.60 18.99 14.78
N THR A 198 10.35 17.89 15.49
CA THR A 198 8.99 17.47 15.87
C THR A 198 8.31 18.40 16.87
N GLU A 199 9.06 19.25 17.55
CA GLU A 199 8.58 20.12 18.63
C GLU A 199 8.01 21.46 18.15
N SER A 200 8.38 21.91 16.94
CA SER A 200 7.92 23.19 16.37
C SER A 200 6.47 23.16 15.89
N SER A 201 5.91 21.97 15.61
CA SER A 201 4.54 21.79 15.10
C SER A 201 3.43 21.85 16.17
N LYS A 202 3.78 21.95 17.46
CA LYS A 202 2.79 21.99 18.56
C LYS A 202 2.34 23.41 18.96
N LYS A 203 2.86 24.47 18.36
CA LYS A 203 2.60 25.84 18.83
C LYS A 203 1.33 26.52 18.29
N ASP A 204 0.62 25.95 17.32
CA ASP A 204 -0.49 26.66 16.66
C ASP A 204 -1.90 26.07 16.87
N VAL A 205 -2.16 25.31 17.95
CA VAL A 205 -3.53 24.78 18.23
C VAL A 205 -4.01 24.94 19.68
N SER A 206 -3.53 25.93 20.44
CA SER A 206 -4.20 26.24 21.72
C SER A 206 -4.04 27.68 22.20
N GLU A 207 -4.64 28.64 21.49
CA GLU A 207 -5.07 29.89 22.10
C GLU A 207 -6.53 30.18 21.73
N LYS A 208 -7.42 29.38 22.34
CA LYS A 208 -8.73 29.88 22.76
C LYS A 208 -8.95 29.47 24.21
N LEU A 209 -9.22 30.50 25.01
CA LEU A 209 -9.88 30.51 26.33
C LEU A 209 -8.97 30.68 27.56
N ASN A 210 -8.99 31.94 28.03
CA ASN A 210 -9.15 32.38 29.42
C ASN A 210 -7.94 32.28 30.36
N ALA A 211 -7.23 33.41 30.52
CA ALA A 211 -6.81 33.87 31.84
C ALA A 211 -6.58 35.39 31.86
N LYS A 212 -7.03 36.01 32.94
CA LYS A 212 -7.08 37.44 33.23
C LYS A 212 -5.68 38.09 33.26
N LEU A 213 -5.57 39.31 32.73
CA LEU A 213 -4.45 40.22 33.00
C LEU A 213 -4.30 40.47 34.52
N PRO A 214 -3.07 40.67 34.99
CA PRO A 214 -2.72 41.98 35.56
C PRO A 214 -1.39 42.55 35.03
N LYS A 215 -1.34 43.88 34.95
CA LYS A 215 -0.20 44.73 34.55
C LYS A 215 0.87 44.82 35.65
N ILE A 216 2.15 44.68 35.33
CA ILE A 216 3.34 45.37 35.94
C ILE A 216 4.44 45.46 34.86
N VAL A 217 4.68 46.62 34.23
CA VAL A 217 5.77 47.61 34.41
C VAL A 217 7.20 47.14 34.05
N ASN A 218 7.70 47.72 32.95
CA ASN A 218 9.08 48.05 32.54
C ASN A 218 10.25 47.12 32.94
N ALA A 219 10.79 46.43 31.93
CA ALA A 219 12.24 46.28 31.76
C ALA A 219 12.57 46.24 30.26
N LYS A 220 13.39 47.19 29.80
CA LYS A 220 14.09 47.10 28.51
C LYS A 220 15.06 45.93 28.63
N ALA A 221 14.87 44.90 27.80
CA ALA A 221 15.90 43.93 27.51
C ALA A 221 15.99 43.84 25.99
N ASP A 222 17.18 44.12 25.46
CA ASP A 222 17.55 43.81 24.09
C ASP A 222 17.10 42.39 23.77
N VAL A 223 16.16 42.28 22.83
CA VAL A 223 15.87 40.99 22.21
C VAL A 223 16.99 40.75 21.21
N ASP A 224 18.07 40.19 21.75
CA ASP A 224 19.07 39.52 20.95
C ASP A 224 18.35 38.48 20.08
N VAL A 225 18.43 38.67 18.77
CA VAL A 225 17.80 37.84 17.74
C VAL A 225 18.52 36.49 17.79
N LYS A 226 18.11 35.62 18.72
CA LYS A 226 18.49 34.20 18.68
C LYS A 226 17.96 33.63 17.38
N SER A 227 18.93 33.31 16.52
CA SER A 227 18.76 33.02 15.12
C SER A 227 17.84 31.82 14.87
N SER A 228 17.31 31.78 13.66
CA SER A 228 16.48 30.75 13.02
C SER A 228 16.93 29.27 13.14
N SER A 229 18.00 28.96 13.87
CA SER A 229 18.60 27.62 13.96
C SER A 229 17.79 26.60 14.79
N ASP A 230 16.94 27.05 15.71
CA ASP A 230 16.21 26.13 16.63
C ASP A 230 15.04 25.37 15.97
N LYS A 231 14.72 25.67 14.70
CA LYS A 231 13.57 25.07 13.97
C LYS A 231 13.90 23.76 13.25
N PHE A 232 15.17 23.51 12.94
CA PHE A 232 15.58 22.39 12.08
C PHE A 232 16.37 21.34 12.86
N LYS A 233 16.04 20.09 12.60
CA LYS A 233 16.71 18.91 13.17
C LYS A 233 18.01 18.61 12.44
N SER A 234 18.03 18.80 11.11
CA SER A 234 19.24 18.64 10.29
C SER A 234 19.18 19.48 9.01
N LEU A 235 20.37 19.89 8.56
CA LEU A 235 20.60 20.56 7.28
C LEU A 235 21.80 19.90 6.62
N GLU A 236 21.64 19.38 5.42
CA GLU A 236 22.65 18.61 4.70
C GLU A 236 22.73 19.10 3.25
N ILE A 237 23.93 19.38 2.73
CA ILE A 237 24.11 19.61 1.28
C ILE A 237 24.06 18.24 0.61
N ALA A 238 22.97 17.97 -0.10
CA ALA A 238 22.74 16.68 -0.75
C ALA A 238 23.46 16.58 -2.11
N ALA A 239 23.60 17.70 -2.82
CA ALA A 239 24.37 17.81 -4.04
C ALA A 239 24.75 19.27 -4.31
N GLU A 240 25.92 19.49 -4.90
CA GLU A 240 26.38 20.79 -5.36
C GLU A 240 27.40 20.58 -6.48
N SER A 241 27.28 21.30 -7.60
CA SER A 241 28.27 21.25 -8.67
C SER A 241 28.27 22.54 -9.48
N THR A 242 29.36 22.73 -10.23
CA THR A 242 29.56 23.82 -11.17
C THR A 242 29.71 23.24 -12.58
N PHE A 243 29.11 23.90 -13.55
CA PHE A 243 29.15 23.53 -14.96
C PHE A 243 29.69 24.71 -15.78
N ILE A 244 30.08 24.43 -17.02
CA ILE A 244 30.50 25.47 -17.99
C ILE A 244 29.29 26.32 -18.44
N GLY A 245 28.07 25.78 -18.31
CA GLY A 245 26.84 26.35 -18.86
C GLY A 245 26.65 26.02 -20.34
N HIS A 246 25.41 26.08 -20.81
CA HIS A 246 25.04 25.93 -22.22
C HIS A 246 23.63 26.48 -22.48
N GLU A 247 23.20 26.48 -23.74
CA GLU A 247 21.81 26.80 -24.10
C GLU A 247 20.84 25.79 -23.45
N PRO A 248 19.69 26.24 -22.93
CA PRO A 248 18.79 25.39 -22.18
C PRO A 248 18.13 24.34 -23.11
N ILE A 249 18.08 23.11 -22.62
CA ILE A 249 17.40 21.97 -23.22
C ILE A 249 16.27 21.59 -22.26
N ARG A 250 15.07 21.36 -22.79
CA ARG A 250 13.92 20.97 -21.96
C ARG A 250 14.18 19.62 -21.27
N PRO A 251 14.21 19.55 -19.93
CA PRO A 251 14.47 18.31 -19.21
C PRO A 251 13.32 17.30 -19.36
N ASN A 252 13.64 16.01 -19.28
CA ASN A 252 12.65 14.95 -19.16
C ASN A 252 12.48 14.57 -17.68
N LEU A 253 11.27 14.74 -17.15
CA LEU A 253 10.98 14.54 -15.73
C LEU A 253 10.44 13.13 -15.47
N LYS A 254 10.86 12.54 -14.35
CA LYS A 254 10.39 11.24 -13.85
C LYS A 254 9.71 11.39 -12.48
N TYR A 255 10.46 11.69 -11.43
CA TYR A 255 9.91 11.81 -10.06
C TYR A 255 9.35 13.21 -9.78
N LEU A 256 9.78 14.24 -10.52
CA LEU A 256 9.37 15.63 -10.30
C LEU A 256 8.36 16.14 -11.34
N GLN A 257 7.78 15.24 -12.14
CA GLN A 257 6.86 15.57 -13.23
C GLN A 257 5.56 16.28 -12.78
N HIS A 258 5.23 16.21 -11.49
CA HIS A 258 4.06 16.85 -10.91
C HIS A 258 4.41 17.97 -9.92
N GLU A 259 5.69 18.36 -9.84
CA GLU A 259 6.15 19.42 -8.94
C GLU A 259 5.98 20.80 -9.59
N PRO A 260 5.02 21.64 -9.14
CA PRO A 260 4.68 22.89 -9.83
C PRO A 260 5.84 23.88 -9.90
N ASP A 261 6.68 23.94 -8.86
CA ASP A 261 7.82 24.85 -8.81
C ASP A 261 8.91 24.50 -9.83
N ILE A 262 9.09 23.19 -10.09
CA ILE A 262 9.99 22.66 -11.12
C ILE A 262 9.42 22.93 -12.51
N LEU A 263 8.13 22.67 -12.73
CA LEU A 263 7.49 22.97 -14.01
C LEU A 263 7.58 24.47 -14.33
N ASN A 264 7.31 25.33 -13.36
CA ASN A 264 7.44 26.78 -13.51
C ASN A 264 8.89 27.22 -13.71
N LEU A 265 9.87 26.58 -13.05
CA LEU A 265 11.29 26.83 -13.32
C LEU A 265 11.63 26.57 -14.80
N ILE A 266 11.19 25.44 -15.34
CA ILE A 266 11.45 25.06 -16.73
C ILE A 266 10.83 26.09 -17.67
N GLU A 267 9.56 26.46 -17.49
CA GLU A 267 8.91 27.45 -18.35
C GLU A 267 9.61 28.82 -18.30
N LEU A 268 9.97 29.30 -17.11
CA LEU A 268 10.66 30.59 -16.95
C LEU A 268 12.06 30.59 -17.59
N ARG A 269 12.75 29.45 -17.58
CA ARG A 269 14.09 29.33 -18.16
C ARG A 269 14.08 29.12 -19.68
N MET A 270 13.05 28.46 -20.19
CA MET A 270 12.87 28.17 -21.62
C MET A 270 12.20 29.32 -22.40
N GLY A 271 11.62 30.31 -21.72
CA GLY A 271 10.93 31.43 -22.35
C GLY A 271 11.86 32.51 -22.92
N ASP A 272 11.27 33.48 -23.64
CA ASP A 272 11.99 34.55 -24.36
C ASP A 272 12.80 35.50 -23.45
N LYS A 273 12.47 35.52 -22.15
CA LYS A 273 13.14 36.32 -21.12
C LYS A 273 13.61 35.37 -20.02
N PRO A 274 14.70 34.61 -20.26
CA PRO A 274 15.13 33.57 -19.34
C PRO A 274 15.59 34.15 -18.02
N ILE A 275 15.17 33.53 -16.93
CA ILE A 275 15.68 33.84 -15.60
C ILE A 275 17.15 33.44 -15.46
N THR A 276 17.89 34.14 -14.61
CA THR A 276 19.32 33.91 -14.37
C THR A 276 19.61 33.20 -13.05
N HIS A 277 18.69 33.28 -12.10
CA HIS A 277 18.79 32.61 -10.80
C HIS A 277 17.40 32.22 -10.31
N LYS A 278 17.31 31.11 -9.59
CA LYS A 278 16.11 30.76 -8.82
C LYS A 278 16.48 29.96 -7.58
N LYS A 279 15.76 30.24 -6.50
CA LYS A 279 15.76 29.44 -5.27
C LYS A 279 14.34 29.04 -4.91
N MET A 280 14.13 27.77 -4.62
CA MET A 280 12.81 27.24 -4.24
C MET A 280 12.93 26.14 -3.19
N GLU A 281 11.81 25.83 -2.54
CA GLU A 281 11.70 24.76 -1.56
C GLU A 281 10.66 23.73 -2.01
N ILE A 282 11.09 22.49 -2.16
CA ILE A 282 10.29 21.35 -2.64
C ILE A 282 10.02 20.46 -1.43
N ARG A 283 8.77 20.40 -0.98
CA ARG A 283 8.37 19.58 0.17
C ARG A 283 8.27 18.11 -0.26
N LEU A 284 8.70 17.20 0.61
CA LEU A 284 8.67 15.76 0.32
C LEU A 284 7.38 15.06 0.78
N ILE A 285 6.36 15.83 1.16
CA ILE A 285 5.08 15.30 1.66
C ILE A 285 4.45 14.37 0.64
N GLU A 286 4.23 13.11 1.03
CA GLU A 286 3.68 12.05 0.17
C GLU A 286 4.48 11.78 -1.11
N SER A 287 5.70 12.32 -1.22
CA SER A 287 6.52 12.14 -2.42
C SER A 287 6.91 10.68 -2.60
N SER A 288 7.07 9.92 -1.50
CA SER A 288 7.22 8.47 -1.48
C SER A 288 6.10 7.69 -2.16
N GLY A 289 4.94 8.31 -2.43
CA GLY A 289 3.73 7.63 -2.88
C GLY A 289 3.06 6.81 -1.78
N ILE A 290 3.57 6.82 -0.55
CA ILE A 290 2.98 6.11 0.59
C ILE A 290 2.25 7.11 1.48
N LYS A 291 0.92 7.00 1.52
CA LYS A 291 0.10 7.79 2.45
C LYS A 291 0.21 7.22 3.85
N MET A 292 0.00 8.06 4.87
CA MET A 292 0.05 7.60 6.27
C MET A 292 -0.94 6.46 6.57
N SER A 293 -2.13 6.48 5.95
CA SER A 293 -3.12 5.40 6.06
C SER A 293 -2.62 4.07 5.50
N ASP A 294 -1.84 4.12 4.40
CA ASP A 294 -1.27 2.93 3.78
C ASP A 294 -0.04 2.45 4.56
N ALA A 295 0.76 3.37 5.09
CA ALA A 295 1.92 3.06 5.92
C ALA A 295 1.54 2.23 7.15
N VAL A 296 0.43 2.55 7.82
CA VAL A 296 -0.08 1.78 8.96
C VAL A 296 -0.49 0.36 8.54
N LYS A 297 -1.09 0.20 7.36
CA LYS A 297 -1.45 -1.13 6.82
C LYS A 297 -0.22 -1.92 6.43
N ILE A 298 0.79 -1.28 5.88
CA ILE A 298 2.08 -1.91 5.57
C ILE A 298 2.73 -2.42 6.86
N ASP A 299 2.80 -1.60 7.92
CA ASP A 299 3.33 -2.03 9.23
C ASP A 299 2.56 -3.24 9.79
N ALA A 300 1.22 -3.24 9.68
CA ALA A 300 0.39 -4.36 10.09
C ALA A 300 0.65 -5.62 9.26
N ALA A 301 0.83 -5.46 7.95
CA ALA A 301 1.16 -6.55 7.03
C ALA A 301 2.52 -7.17 7.36
N ILE A 302 3.56 -6.36 7.53
CA ILE A 302 4.93 -6.81 7.90
C ILE A 302 4.87 -7.64 9.20
N LYS A 303 4.16 -7.15 10.21
CA LYS A 303 3.99 -7.86 11.49
C LYS A 303 3.30 -9.21 11.30
N ARG A 304 2.32 -9.29 10.38
CA ARG A 304 1.52 -10.49 10.14
C ARG A 304 2.28 -11.56 9.35
N ILE A 305 3.00 -11.16 8.31
CA ILE A 305 3.84 -12.06 7.49
C ILE A 305 5.14 -12.48 8.18
N LYS A 306 5.45 -11.86 9.34
CA LYS A 306 6.64 -12.17 10.18
C LYS A 306 7.97 -11.99 9.46
N VAL A 307 8.03 -11.03 8.55
CA VAL A 307 9.28 -10.59 7.93
C VAL A 307 9.94 -9.55 8.83
N ASN A 308 11.27 -9.63 8.94
CA ASN A 308 12.05 -8.62 9.63
C ASN A 308 12.13 -7.36 8.75
N SER A 309 11.71 -6.22 9.29
CA SER A 309 12.04 -4.91 8.71
C SER A 309 12.74 -4.07 9.76
N ASN A 310 13.74 -3.32 9.32
CA ASN A 310 14.57 -2.50 10.19
C ASN A 310 13.89 -1.20 10.63
N THR A 311 12.79 -0.81 9.97
CA THR A 311 12.10 0.45 10.23
C THR A 311 10.59 0.32 10.16
N LYS A 312 9.91 1.16 10.94
CA LYS A 312 8.46 1.28 10.90
C LYS A 312 8.07 2.27 9.81
N ILE A 313 7.31 1.83 8.80
CA ILE A 313 6.98 2.64 7.61
C ILE A 313 6.14 3.84 7.98
N SER A 314 5.22 3.73 8.94
CA SER A 314 4.47 4.89 9.43
C SER A 314 5.36 5.95 10.09
N SER A 315 6.47 5.55 10.71
CA SER A 315 7.44 6.50 11.25
C SER A 315 8.25 7.16 10.14
N GLU A 316 8.61 6.42 9.09
CA GLU A 316 9.29 6.95 7.91
C GLU A 316 8.44 7.98 7.15
N VAL A 317 7.17 7.68 6.88
CA VAL A 317 6.23 8.62 6.22
C VAL A 317 6.04 9.87 7.07
N LYS A 318 5.90 9.73 8.39
CA LYS A 318 5.83 10.89 9.28
C LYS A 318 7.10 11.74 9.18
N ARG A 319 8.28 11.10 9.18
CA ARG A 319 9.56 11.79 9.06
C ARG A 319 9.72 12.46 7.69
N GLU A 320 9.29 11.82 6.61
CA GLU A 320 9.27 12.36 5.24
C GLU A 320 8.43 13.64 5.15
N SER A 321 7.27 13.69 5.80
CA SER A 321 6.39 14.87 5.78
C SER A 321 7.02 16.14 6.36
N MET A 322 8.11 15.99 7.13
CA MET A 322 8.85 17.07 7.76
C MET A 322 10.12 17.45 7.00
N LYS A 323 10.29 16.94 5.77
CA LYS A 323 11.48 17.11 4.97
C LYS A 323 11.21 17.90 3.70
N SER A 324 12.21 18.65 3.28
CA SER A 324 12.19 19.40 2.03
C SER A 324 13.58 19.44 1.39
N PHE A 325 13.60 19.67 0.07
CA PHE A 325 14.77 20.10 -0.65
C PHE A 325 14.70 21.60 -0.87
N VAL A 326 15.75 22.32 -0.52
CA VAL A 326 15.99 23.66 -1.04
C VAL A 326 16.87 23.54 -2.26
N TYR A 327 16.31 23.90 -3.40
CA TYR A 327 16.97 23.86 -4.68
C TYR A 327 17.30 25.27 -5.13
N GLU A 328 18.58 25.48 -5.41
CA GLU A 328 19.14 26.75 -5.86
C GLU A 328 19.90 26.52 -7.16
N ILE A 329 19.65 27.36 -8.15
CA ILE A 329 20.20 27.23 -9.51
C ILE A 329 20.58 28.62 -10.05
N GLU A 330 21.74 28.68 -10.68
CA GLU A 330 22.29 29.87 -11.34
C GLU A 330 22.70 29.51 -12.78
N PHE A 331 22.30 30.34 -13.75
CA PHE A 331 22.45 30.10 -15.20
C PHE A 331 23.55 30.93 -15.87
#